data_AF-A0A0G1MQN9-F1
#
_entry.id   AF-A0A0G1MQN9-F1
#
_cell.length_a   1.000
_cell.length_b   1.000
_cell.length_c   1.000
_cell.angle_alpha   90.00
_cell.angle_beta   90.00
_cell.angle_gamma   90.00
#
_symmetry.space_group_name_H-M   'P 1'
#
loop_
_entity.id
_entity.type
_entity.pdbx_description
1 polymer ?
#
loop_
_entity_poly.entity_id
_entity_poly.type
_entity_poly.pdbx_seq_one_letter_code
_entity_poly.pdbx_strand_id
1 'polypeptide(L)'
;MGCAKWQVRLLSPRPKFTKQEEARHNRTMTKKRIVKLVFLSIALFVLIEFLNLIWKIPLKSKNTSSATELRTEYFKGLLGGLYIRRFRECSSWFFPFSTCDSPDPFPFLRDRLVKGADPDSFVFVGSISKPPDWNSASDIYKDKNYVIIYDEIIPDSDPQSLQVLDGYAKDKKNVYAGSVFRHLDTSTFELLGCNFFRDASNIYNIFYEGGNKPLSFIDKNSFEMIDRKGKACNLVPYVAKDKNWFYGSDATGVTKMPNSN
;
A
#
# COMPACT_ATOMS: atom_id res chain seq x y z
N MET A 1 4.74 86.25 44.59
CA MET A 1 3.49 85.48 44.42
C MET A 1 3.80 84.24 43.59
N GLY A 2 3.45 83.04 44.09
CA GLY A 2 3.59 81.80 43.32
C GLY A 2 3.95 80.57 44.17
N CYS A 3 3.04 80.11 45.04
CA CYS A 3 3.11 78.75 45.60
C CYS A 3 2.25 77.83 44.75
N ALA A 4 2.86 76.91 44.00
CA ALA A 4 2.16 75.86 43.28
C ALA A 4 1.64 74.81 44.27
N LYS A 5 0.31 74.68 44.40
CA LYS A 5 -0.35 73.60 45.14
C LYS A 5 -0.27 72.31 44.33
N TRP A 6 0.52 71.35 44.80
CA TRP A 6 0.43 69.96 44.36
C TRP A 6 -0.78 69.29 45.02
N GLN A 7 -1.82 68.96 44.25
CA GLN A 7 -2.88 68.08 44.72
C GLN A 7 -2.42 66.62 44.60
N VAL A 8 -2.17 65.98 45.75
CA VAL A 8 -2.01 64.53 45.82
C VAL A 8 -3.36 63.88 45.56
N ARG A 9 -3.53 63.25 44.40
CA ARG A 9 -4.71 62.45 44.06
C ARG A 9 -4.64 61.14 44.86
N LEU A 10 -5.31 61.10 46.01
CA LEU A 10 -5.48 59.87 46.79
C LEU A 10 -6.14 58.80 45.91
N LEU A 11 -5.42 57.71 45.64
CA LEU A 11 -5.98 56.50 45.04
C LEU A 11 -7.09 55.99 45.96
N SER A 12 -8.32 55.95 45.46
CA SER A 12 -9.44 55.34 46.18
C SER A 12 -9.14 53.86 46.49
N PRO A 13 -9.54 53.35 47.66
CA PRO A 13 -9.33 51.95 48.01
C PRO A 13 -10.08 51.05 47.01
N ARG A 14 -9.39 50.02 46.49
CA ARG A 14 -10.02 49.05 45.58
C ARG A 14 -11.24 48.42 46.27
N PRO A 15 -12.38 48.27 45.59
CA PRO A 15 -13.55 47.63 46.17
C PRO A 15 -13.19 46.20 46.58
N LYS A 16 -13.47 45.85 47.84
CA LYS A 16 -13.32 44.48 48.33
C LYS A 16 -14.45 43.64 47.74
N PHE A 17 -14.10 42.65 46.93
CA PHE A 17 -15.08 41.71 46.40
C PHE A 17 -15.77 40.97 47.55
N THR A 18 -17.07 40.74 47.41
CA THR A 18 -17.78 39.82 48.29
C THR A 18 -17.32 38.38 48.00
N LYS A 19 -17.36 37.48 49.01
CA LYS A 19 -16.98 36.06 48.82
C LYS A 19 -17.68 35.40 47.62
N GLN A 20 -18.90 35.83 47.32
CA GLN A 20 -19.70 35.32 46.20
C GLN A 20 -19.18 35.84 44.84
N GLU A 21 -18.71 37.08 44.77
CA GLU A 21 -18.08 37.64 43.58
C GLU A 21 -16.67 37.08 43.37
N GLU A 22 -15.89 36.84 44.43
CA GLU A 22 -14.60 36.13 44.35
C GLU A 22 -14.78 34.72 43.79
N ALA A 23 -15.78 33.98 44.28
CA ALA A 23 -16.11 32.65 43.77
C ALA A 23 -16.56 32.69 42.30
N ARG A 24 -17.36 33.69 41.91
CA ARG A 24 -17.80 33.89 40.51
C ARG A 24 -16.63 34.24 39.60
N HIS A 25 -15.75 35.16 40.03
CA HIS A 25 -14.54 35.57 39.32
C HIS A 25 -13.55 34.40 39.17
N ASN A 26 -13.34 33.61 40.22
CA ASN A 26 -12.52 32.41 40.16
C ASN A 26 -13.10 31.38 39.18
N ARG A 27 -14.42 31.14 39.18
CA ARG A 27 -15.06 30.25 38.20
C ARG A 27 -14.89 30.73 36.76
N THR A 28 -15.06 32.02 36.47
CA THR A 28 -14.83 32.57 35.11
C THR A 28 -13.36 32.53 34.71
N MET A 29 -12.43 32.82 35.63
CA MET A 29 -10.99 32.70 35.36
C MET A 29 -10.58 31.24 35.10
N THR A 30 -11.13 30.29 35.86
CA THR A 30 -10.93 28.85 35.63
C THR A 30 -11.52 28.41 34.28
N LYS A 31 -12.73 28.86 33.93
CA LYS A 31 -13.31 28.59 32.59
C LYS A 31 -12.44 29.16 31.46
N LYS A 32 -11.96 30.40 31.58
CA LYS A 32 -11.04 31.01 30.58
C LYS A 32 -9.73 30.24 30.47
N ARG A 33 -9.16 29.78 31.59
CA ARG A 33 -7.95 28.92 31.60
C ARG A 33 -8.20 27.58 30.90
N ILE A 34 -9.34 26.93 31.17
CA ILE A 34 -9.74 25.68 30.52
C ILE A 34 -9.91 25.89 29.01
N VAL A 35 -10.63 26.93 28.57
CA VAL A 35 -10.81 27.24 27.15
C VAL A 35 -9.45 27.48 26.46
N LYS A 36 -8.55 28.22 27.11
CA LYS A 36 -7.19 28.44 26.59
C LYS A 36 -6.38 27.14 26.49
N LEU A 37 -6.48 26.26 27.49
CA LEU A 37 -5.82 24.95 27.47
C LEU A 37 -6.35 24.09 26.32
N VAL A 38 -7.68 23.99 26.17
CA VAL A 38 -8.31 23.24 25.07
C VAL A 38 -7.84 23.78 23.71
N PHE A 39 -7.82 25.10 23.53
CA PHE A 39 -7.35 25.70 22.29
C PHE A 39 -5.88 25.39 22.00
N LEU A 40 -5.00 25.50 23.01
CA LEU A 40 -3.59 25.15 22.88
C LEU A 40 -3.39 23.66 22.55
N SER A 41 -4.18 22.78 23.16
CA SER A 41 -4.15 21.34 22.84
C SER A 41 -4.56 21.06 21.41
N ILE A 42 -5.62 21.71 20.90
CA ILE A 42 -6.04 21.57 19.50
C ILE A 42 -4.96 22.10 18.55
N ALA A 43 -4.40 23.28 18.84
CA ALA A 43 -3.34 23.86 18.01
C ALA A 43 -2.09 22.96 17.96
N LEU A 44 -1.72 22.37 19.10
CA LEU A 44 -0.62 21.42 19.17
C LEU A 44 -0.92 20.14 18.37
N PHE A 45 -2.14 19.61 18.47
CA PHE A 45 -2.56 18.43 17.70
C PHE A 45 -2.47 18.70 16.19
N VAL A 46 -3.01 19.83 15.72
CA VAL A 46 -2.93 20.23 14.31
C VAL A 46 -1.48 20.40 13.85
N LEU A 47 -0.63 20.99 14.69
CA LEU A 47 0.80 21.15 14.39
C LEU A 47 1.50 19.78 14.25
N ILE A 48 1.21 18.83 15.15
CA ILE A 48 1.79 17.48 15.10
C ILE A 48 1.36 16.75 13.82
N GLU A 49 0.07 16.82 13.45
CA GLU A 49 -0.42 16.19 12.22
C GLU A 49 0.20 16.82 10.97
N PHE A 50 0.34 18.15 10.95
CA PHE A 50 1.01 18.87 9.87
C PHE A 50 2.49 18.47 9.75
N LEU A 51 3.19 18.35 10.87
CA LEU A 51 4.57 17.87 10.91
C LEU A 51 4.68 16.41 10.41
N ASN A 52 3.76 15.52 10.80
CA ASN A 52 3.71 14.13 10.34
C ASN A 52 3.41 14.01 8.84
N LEU A 53 2.67 14.96 8.28
CA LEU A 53 2.42 15.03 6.84
C LEU A 53 3.72 15.40 6.08
N ILE A 54 4.50 16.35 6.57
CA ILE A 54 5.67 16.86 5.84
C ILE A 54 6.92 16.02 6.10
N TRP A 55 7.13 15.61 7.35
CA TRP A 55 8.37 15.00 7.79
C TRP A 55 8.18 13.50 8.03
N LYS A 56 8.81 12.70 7.16
CA LYS A 56 8.82 11.24 7.24
C LYS A 56 10.23 10.73 6.94
N ILE A 57 10.57 9.60 7.55
CA ILE A 57 11.88 8.98 7.42
C ILE A 57 11.82 7.97 6.26
N PRO A 58 12.63 8.10 5.21
CA PRO A 58 12.66 7.12 4.14
C PRO A 58 13.13 5.77 4.67
N LEU A 59 12.38 4.72 4.37
CA LEU A 59 12.78 3.34 4.66
C LEU A 59 13.62 2.84 3.48
N LYS A 60 14.80 2.27 3.76
CA LYS A 60 15.66 1.72 2.72
C LYS A 60 14.94 0.59 1.99
N SER A 61 14.47 0.83 0.78
CA SER A 61 14.03 -0.21 -0.14
C SER A 61 15.04 -0.36 -1.28
N LYS A 62 15.76 -1.49 -1.28
CA LYS A 62 16.72 -1.93 -2.31
C LYS A 62 17.93 -1.00 -2.55
N ASN A 63 19.14 -1.56 -2.54
CA ASN A 63 20.31 -0.89 -3.11
C ASN A 63 20.16 -0.89 -4.64
N THR A 64 19.73 0.21 -5.26
CA THR A 64 19.85 0.38 -6.72
C THR A 64 20.22 1.81 -7.10
N SER A 65 21.21 1.88 -8.00
CA SER A 65 21.88 3.06 -8.54
C SER A 65 21.16 3.60 -9.79
N SER A 66 20.05 4.30 -9.63
CA SER A 66 19.46 5.07 -10.74
C SER A 66 18.68 6.26 -10.18
N ALA A 67 19.11 7.45 -10.59
CA ALA A 67 18.71 8.75 -10.04
C ALA A 67 17.48 9.37 -10.74
N THR A 68 16.69 8.58 -11.46
CA THR A 68 15.49 9.06 -12.19
C THR A 68 14.27 8.29 -11.69
N GLU A 69 13.56 8.93 -10.76
CA GLU A 69 12.50 8.41 -9.90
C GLU A 69 11.29 7.83 -10.66
N LEU A 70 11.14 6.50 -10.65
CA LEU A 70 9.89 5.78 -10.92
C LEU A 70 9.81 4.48 -10.09
N ARG A 71 10.18 4.50 -8.80
CA ARG A 71 9.89 3.37 -7.91
C ARG A 71 9.25 3.82 -6.62
N THR A 72 8.31 2.99 -6.18
CA THR A 72 7.58 3.10 -4.93
C THR A 72 8.52 3.33 -3.76
N GLU A 73 8.42 4.51 -3.12
CA GLU A 73 9.19 4.83 -1.92
C GLU A 73 8.33 4.63 -0.68
N TYR A 74 8.90 3.96 0.33
CA TYR A 74 8.25 3.75 1.63
C TYR A 74 8.87 4.65 2.69
N PHE A 75 8.04 5.15 3.60
CA PHE A 75 8.44 6.07 4.65
C PHE A 75 7.83 5.69 5.99
N LYS A 76 8.55 5.94 7.07
CA LYS A 76 8.01 5.91 8.43
C LYS A 76 7.62 7.33 8.85
N GLY A 77 6.34 7.54 9.15
CA GLY A 77 5.86 8.81 9.71
C GLY A 77 6.24 9.00 11.17
N LEU A 78 6.20 10.24 11.64
CA LEU A 78 6.44 10.61 13.05
C LEU A 78 5.50 9.88 14.02
N LEU A 79 4.25 9.63 13.59
CA LEU A 79 3.25 8.92 14.39
C LEU A 79 3.34 7.39 14.25
N GLY A 80 4.42 6.85 13.67
CA GLY A 80 4.66 5.40 13.56
C GLY A 80 3.85 4.71 12.46
N GLY A 81 3.27 5.46 11.52
CA GLY A 81 2.63 4.88 10.34
C GLY A 81 3.62 4.55 9.22
N LEU A 82 3.37 3.46 8.48
CA LEU A 82 4.03 3.18 7.20
C LEU A 82 3.32 3.94 6.09
N TYR A 83 4.08 4.70 5.30
CA TYR A 83 3.57 5.45 4.16
C TYR A 83 4.24 4.98 2.88
N ILE A 84 3.49 5.04 1.79
CA ILE A 84 3.95 4.75 0.44
C ILE A 84 3.68 5.97 -0.43
N ARG A 85 4.71 6.42 -1.14
CA ARG A 85 4.57 7.52 -2.09
C ARG A 85 4.10 6.98 -3.43
N ARG A 86 2.87 7.31 -3.81
CA ARG A 86 2.31 6.94 -5.11
C ARG A 86 3.00 7.68 -6.24
N PHE A 87 3.07 7.08 -7.42
CA PHE A 87 3.61 7.72 -8.62
C PHE A 87 3.01 9.09 -8.90
N ARG A 88 3.82 9.99 -9.44
CA ARG A 88 3.36 11.30 -9.93
C ARG A 88 2.69 11.10 -11.29
N GLU A 89 1.44 11.52 -11.42
CA GLU A 89 0.76 11.58 -12.71
C GLU A 89 1.26 12.81 -13.49
N CYS A 90 2.20 12.60 -14.39
CA CYS A 90 2.76 13.66 -15.24
C CYS A 90 2.01 13.77 -16.57
N SER A 91 0.73 14.15 -16.53
CA SER A 91 -0.09 14.54 -17.70
C SER A 91 -1.53 14.83 -17.27
N SER A 92 -1.72 15.82 -16.41
CA SER A 92 -3.06 16.23 -15.95
C SER A 92 -3.56 17.43 -16.75
N TRP A 93 -4.86 17.46 -17.08
CA TRP A 93 -5.53 18.63 -17.68
C TRP A 93 -5.33 19.92 -16.86
N PHE A 94 -5.14 19.78 -15.54
CA PHE A 94 -4.87 20.91 -14.64
C PHE A 94 -3.45 21.49 -14.78
N PHE A 95 -2.49 20.72 -15.29
CA PHE A 95 -1.09 21.14 -15.42
C PHE A 95 -0.53 20.75 -16.80
N PRO A 96 -0.95 21.43 -17.88
CA PRO A 96 -0.55 21.08 -19.26
C PRO A 96 0.96 21.23 -19.55
N PHE A 97 1.74 21.80 -18.61
CA PHE A 97 3.19 21.99 -18.73
C PHE A 97 4.01 21.20 -17.70
N SER A 98 3.40 20.40 -16.82
CA SER A 98 4.16 19.62 -15.84
C SER A 98 4.71 18.33 -16.49
N THR A 99 5.93 18.40 -17.01
CA THR A 99 6.68 17.19 -17.36
C THR A 99 7.23 16.53 -16.10
N CYS A 100 7.46 15.21 -16.15
CA CYS A 100 8.12 14.45 -15.08
C CYS A 100 9.57 14.89 -14.83
N ASP A 101 10.12 15.82 -15.63
CA ASP A 101 11.47 16.35 -15.47
C ASP A 101 11.56 17.47 -14.42
N SER A 102 10.40 18.03 -14.01
CA SER A 102 10.34 19.04 -12.95
C SER A 102 10.40 18.37 -11.56
N PRO A 103 11.14 18.92 -10.58
CA PRO A 103 11.08 18.45 -9.19
C PRO A 103 9.64 18.51 -8.66
N ASP A 104 9.18 17.49 -7.93
CA ASP A 104 7.88 17.55 -7.26
C ASP A 104 7.97 18.47 -6.02
N PRO A 105 7.27 19.62 -5.98
CA PRO A 105 7.35 20.54 -4.85
C PRO A 105 6.61 20.03 -3.60
N PHE A 106 5.67 19.09 -3.77
CA PHE A 106 4.83 18.59 -2.68
C PHE A 106 4.69 17.06 -2.72
N PRO A 107 5.81 16.31 -2.71
CA PRO A 107 5.79 14.86 -2.89
C PRO A 107 5.03 14.14 -1.77
N PHE A 108 4.98 14.74 -0.59
CA PHE A 108 4.27 14.23 0.58
C PHE A 108 2.74 14.22 0.43
N LEU A 109 2.16 15.00 -0.49
CA LEU A 109 0.72 14.96 -0.75
C LEU A 109 0.30 13.65 -1.44
N ARG A 110 1.25 12.92 -2.03
CA ARG A 110 1.05 11.60 -2.64
C ARG A 110 1.31 10.43 -1.70
N ASP A 111 1.76 10.72 -0.48
CA ASP A 111 2.04 9.69 0.52
C ASP A 111 0.71 9.13 1.05
N ARG A 112 0.50 7.84 0.89
CA ARG A 112 -0.65 7.12 1.43
C ARG A 112 -0.24 6.29 2.63
N LEU A 113 -1.08 6.25 3.66
CA LEU A 113 -0.88 5.37 4.81
C LEU A 113 -1.20 3.91 4.41
N VAL A 114 -0.27 3.00 4.63
CA VAL A 114 -0.50 1.55 4.56
C VAL A 114 -1.09 1.12 5.90
N LYS A 115 -2.42 1.17 5.99
CA LYS A 115 -3.15 1.04 7.26
C LYS A 115 -2.95 -0.34 7.88
N GLY A 116 -2.38 -0.38 9.09
CA GLY A 116 -2.17 -1.61 9.87
C GLY A 116 -0.78 -2.23 9.71
N ALA A 117 0.05 -1.67 8.84
CA ALA A 117 1.42 -2.15 8.65
C ALA A 117 2.33 -1.64 9.77
N ASP A 118 3.34 -2.45 10.09
CA ASP A 118 4.37 -2.15 11.07
C ASP A 118 5.63 -1.64 10.35
N PRO A 119 5.92 -0.32 10.38
CA PRO A 119 7.09 0.22 9.68
C PRO A 119 8.43 -0.15 10.33
N ASP A 120 8.44 -0.61 11.58
CA ASP A 120 9.67 -0.97 12.30
C ASP A 120 10.20 -2.34 11.88
N SER A 121 9.31 -3.23 11.44
CA SER A 121 9.64 -4.55 10.90
C SER A 121 9.48 -4.65 9.39
N PHE A 122 9.17 -3.54 8.72
CA PHE A 122 8.96 -3.48 7.27
C PHE A 122 10.26 -3.72 6.50
N VAL A 123 10.28 -4.76 5.67
CA VAL A 123 11.43 -5.17 4.89
C VAL A 123 11.04 -5.57 3.47
N PHE A 124 11.91 -5.25 2.52
CA PHE A 124 11.83 -5.78 1.16
C PHE A 124 12.26 -7.25 1.15
N VAL A 125 11.49 -8.10 0.47
CA VAL A 125 11.75 -9.54 0.39
C VAL A 125 12.28 -9.93 -0.98
N GLY A 126 11.66 -9.43 -2.05
CA GLY A 126 12.03 -9.77 -3.41
C GLY A 126 11.09 -9.16 -4.44
N SER A 127 11.40 -9.34 -5.71
CA SER A 127 10.55 -8.91 -6.82
C SER A 127 10.06 -10.15 -7.56
N ILE A 128 8.77 -10.23 -7.83
CA ILE A 128 8.21 -11.24 -8.72
C ILE A 128 8.26 -10.66 -10.13
N SER A 129 9.15 -11.20 -10.96
CA SER A 129 9.11 -10.99 -12.41
C SER A 129 7.78 -11.52 -12.92
N LYS A 130 7.03 -10.67 -13.60
CA LYS A 130 5.89 -11.16 -14.38
C LYS A 130 6.43 -11.94 -15.61
N PRO A 131 5.66 -12.83 -16.24
CA PRO A 131 6.09 -13.48 -17.48
C PRO A 131 6.44 -12.43 -18.56
N PRO A 132 7.20 -12.78 -19.61
CA PRO A 132 7.81 -11.81 -20.54
C PRO A 132 6.86 -10.83 -21.23
N ASP A 133 5.56 -11.11 -21.21
CA ASP A 133 4.46 -10.33 -21.79
C ASP A 133 3.86 -9.28 -20.85
N TRP A 134 4.29 -9.22 -19.59
CA TRP A 134 3.76 -8.31 -18.58
C TRP A 134 4.77 -7.20 -18.26
N ASN A 135 4.40 -5.94 -18.51
CA ASN A 135 5.31 -4.78 -18.52
C ASN A 135 5.93 -4.35 -17.17
N SER A 136 5.67 -5.00 -16.02
CA SER A 136 6.22 -4.54 -14.72
C SER A 136 6.27 -5.63 -13.63
N ALA A 137 7.44 -5.85 -13.03
CA ALA A 137 7.59 -6.69 -11.84
C ALA A 137 6.79 -6.14 -10.64
N SER A 138 6.34 -7.03 -9.75
CA SER A 138 5.69 -6.67 -8.48
C SER A 138 6.65 -6.91 -7.32
N ASP A 139 7.01 -5.83 -6.62
CA ASP A 139 7.86 -5.91 -5.43
C ASP A 139 7.04 -6.42 -4.24
N ILE A 140 7.61 -7.40 -3.53
CA ILE A 140 7.03 -8.03 -2.35
C ILE A 140 7.78 -7.55 -1.11
N TYR A 141 7.02 -7.02 -0.17
CA TYR A 141 7.47 -6.59 1.13
C TYR A 141 6.79 -7.44 2.21
N LYS A 142 7.31 -7.36 3.42
CA LYS A 142 6.63 -7.89 4.59
C LYS A 142 6.93 -7.04 5.81
N ASP A 143 6.04 -7.09 6.78
CA ASP A 143 6.33 -6.74 8.16
C ASP A 143 6.22 -8.00 9.04
N LYS A 144 6.29 -7.83 10.37
CA LYS A 144 6.18 -8.96 11.32
C LYS A 144 4.83 -9.68 11.30
N ASN A 145 3.77 -9.03 10.81
CA ASN A 145 2.39 -9.51 10.84
C ASN A 145 1.89 -9.91 9.44
N TYR A 146 2.31 -9.21 8.38
CA TYR A 146 1.72 -9.31 7.06
C TYR A 146 2.73 -9.30 5.91
N VAL A 147 2.32 -9.94 4.81
CA VAL A 147 2.85 -9.71 3.47
C VAL A 147 2.21 -8.43 2.92
N ILE A 148 3.02 -7.58 2.31
CA ILE A 148 2.61 -6.28 1.78
C ILE A 148 3.00 -6.21 0.31
N ILE A 149 2.05 -5.87 -0.55
CA ILE A 149 2.25 -5.70 -1.99
C ILE A 149 1.71 -4.32 -2.36
N TYR A 150 2.56 -3.44 -2.88
CA TYR A 150 2.25 -2.02 -3.06
C TYR A 150 1.74 -1.36 -1.75
N ASP A 151 0.54 -0.77 -1.77
CA ASP A 151 -0.11 -0.18 -0.58
C ASP A 151 -1.10 -1.13 0.11
N GLU A 152 -1.07 -2.41 -0.24
CA GLU A 152 -2.02 -3.41 0.23
C GLU A 152 -1.39 -4.40 1.21
N ILE A 153 -1.98 -4.48 2.40
CA ILE A 153 -1.75 -5.59 3.33
C ILE A 153 -2.55 -6.78 2.84
N ILE A 154 -1.92 -7.94 2.76
CA ILE A 154 -2.61 -9.19 2.47
C ILE A 154 -3.10 -9.79 3.80
N PRO A 155 -4.41 -9.76 4.11
CA PRO A 155 -4.90 -10.32 5.35
C PRO A 155 -4.69 -11.85 5.34
N ASP A 156 -4.49 -12.41 6.52
CA ASP A 156 -4.23 -13.83 6.77
C ASP A 156 -2.92 -14.37 6.22
N SER A 157 -2.05 -13.55 5.61
CA SER A 157 -0.73 -13.98 5.15
C SER A 157 0.15 -14.54 6.27
N ASP A 158 1.13 -15.35 5.90
CA ASP A 158 2.17 -15.86 6.79
C ASP A 158 3.55 -15.32 6.37
N PRO A 159 3.92 -14.11 6.82
CA PRO A 159 5.19 -13.47 6.44
C PRO A 159 6.43 -14.25 6.91
N GLN A 160 6.29 -15.14 7.89
CA GLN A 160 7.39 -15.97 8.38
C GLN A 160 7.71 -17.09 7.39
N SER A 161 6.69 -17.66 6.75
CA SER A 161 6.84 -18.73 5.76
C SER A 161 6.99 -18.27 4.31
N LEU A 162 6.90 -16.97 4.05
CA LEU A 162 6.96 -16.37 2.72
C LEU A 162 8.26 -16.73 1.98
N GLN A 163 8.11 -17.21 0.75
CA GLN A 163 9.17 -17.53 -0.19
C GLN A 163 8.90 -16.84 -1.52
N VAL A 164 9.90 -16.12 -2.04
CA VAL A 164 9.87 -15.55 -3.39
C VAL A 164 10.61 -16.51 -4.32
N LEU A 165 9.94 -16.89 -5.41
CA LEU A 165 10.39 -17.87 -6.39
C LEU A 165 10.41 -17.20 -7.78
N ASP A 166 10.86 -17.93 -8.80
CA ASP A 166 10.84 -17.42 -10.17
C ASP A 166 9.39 -17.35 -10.69
N GLY A 167 8.94 -16.14 -11.04
CA GLY A 167 7.58 -15.91 -11.57
C GLY A 167 6.45 -15.81 -10.53
N TYR A 168 6.67 -16.17 -9.26
CA TYR A 168 5.65 -16.05 -8.21
C TYR A 168 6.26 -16.04 -6.79
N ALA A 169 5.46 -15.75 -5.77
CA ALA A 169 5.80 -16.00 -4.37
C ALA A 169 4.71 -16.83 -3.70
N LYS A 170 5.03 -17.48 -2.58
CA LYS A 170 4.03 -18.18 -1.77
C LYS A 170 4.37 -18.13 -0.29
N ASP A 171 3.34 -18.19 0.54
CA ASP A 171 3.45 -18.52 1.95
C ASP A 171 2.68 -19.83 2.21
N LYS A 172 2.55 -20.26 3.47
CA LYS A 172 1.82 -21.50 3.81
C LYS A 172 0.35 -21.49 3.43
N LYS A 173 -0.26 -20.31 3.26
CA LYS A 173 -1.71 -20.12 3.08
C LYS A 173 -2.07 -19.55 1.71
N ASN A 174 -1.18 -18.81 1.08
CA ASN A 174 -1.45 -18.02 -0.11
C ASN A 174 -0.37 -18.19 -1.18
N VAL A 175 -0.77 -18.03 -2.43
CA VAL A 175 0.13 -17.87 -3.58
C VAL A 175 -0.06 -16.48 -4.17
N TYR A 176 1.06 -15.85 -4.55
CA TYR A 176 1.16 -14.51 -5.11
C TYR A 176 1.72 -14.59 -6.52
N ALA A 177 0.85 -14.52 -7.54
CA ALA A 177 1.25 -14.60 -8.95
C ALA A 177 0.43 -13.62 -9.78
N GLY A 178 0.70 -12.31 -9.62
CA GLY A 178 -0.12 -11.22 -10.20
C GLY A 178 -1.49 -11.02 -9.53
N SER A 179 -1.97 -12.03 -8.81
CA SER A 179 -3.14 -12.01 -7.94
C SER A 179 -2.84 -12.85 -6.69
N VAL A 180 -3.72 -12.76 -5.68
CA VAL A 180 -3.60 -13.52 -4.43
C VAL A 180 -4.57 -14.70 -4.46
N PHE A 181 -4.03 -15.91 -4.41
CA PHE A 181 -4.80 -17.15 -4.42
C PHE A 181 -4.76 -17.82 -3.04
N ARG A 182 -5.93 -17.99 -2.40
CA ARG A 182 -6.06 -18.41 -0.99
C ARG A 182 -6.49 -19.86 -0.75
N HIS A 183 -6.94 -20.55 -1.80
CA HIS A 183 -7.56 -21.87 -1.70
C HIS A 183 -6.75 -22.98 -2.37
N LEU A 184 -5.51 -22.67 -2.74
CA LEU A 184 -4.61 -23.62 -3.39
C LEU A 184 -3.83 -24.40 -2.33
N ASP A 185 -3.51 -25.65 -2.65
CA ASP A 185 -2.46 -26.35 -1.92
C ASP A 185 -1.10 -25.73 -2.26
N THR A 186 -0.66 -24.81 -1.39
CA THR A 186 0.59 -24.05 -1.56
C THR A 186 1.82 -24.96 -1.57
N SER A 187 1.74 -26.16 -0.99
CA SER A 187 2.87 -27.09 -0.92
C SER A 187 3.16 -27.72 -2.28
N THR A 188 2.12 -28.00 -3.07
CA THR A 188 2.18 -28.62 -4.39
C THR A 188 1.94 -27.65 -5.54
N PHE A 189 1.76 -26.37 -5.24
CA PHE A 189 1.59 -25.33 -6.26
C PHE A 189 2.74 -25.30 -7.26
N GLU A 190 2.38 -25.28 -8.54
CA GLU A 190 3.29 -25.16 -9.66
C GLU A 190 2.74 -24.16 -10.68
N LEU A 191 3.57 -23.16 -11.02
CA LEU A 191 3.30 -22.25 -12.13
C LEU A 191 3.70 -22.92 -13.45
N LEU A 192 2.74 -23.12 -14.35
CA LEU A 192 2.95 -23.86 -15.61
C LEU A 192 3.30 -22.94 -16.78
N GLY A 193 2.95 -21.65 -16.69
CA GLY A 193 3.14 -20.65 -17.74
C GLY A 193 1.86 -20.39 -18.55
N CYS A 194 1.89 -19.34 -19.38
CA CYS A 194 0.74 -18.88 -20.18
C CYS A 194 -0.57 -18.80 -19.38
N ASN A 195 -0.48 -18.22 -18.17
CA ASN A 195 -1.58 -18.04 -17.22
C ASN A 195 -2.12 -19.33 -16.57
N PHE A 196 -1.58 -20.51 -16.90
CA PHE A 196 -1.94 -21.76 -16.24
C PHE A 196 -1.07 -22.03 -15.01
N PHE A 197 -1.70 -22.62 -14.01
CA PHE A 197 -1.05 -23.13 -12.81
C PHE A 197 -1.82 -24.33 -12.27
N ARG A 198 -1.20 -25.11 -11.39
CA ARG A 198 -1.84 -26.26 -10.76
C ARG A 198 -1.46 -26.39 -9.31
N ASP A 199 -2.30 -27.10 -8.59
CA ASP A 199 -1.97 -27.73 -7.31
C ASP A 199 -2.09 -29.26 -7.45
N ALA A 200 -1.94 -30.01 -6.36
CA ALA A 200 -2.06 -31.47 -6.36
C ALA A 200 -3.38 -31.99 -6.95
N SER A 201 -4.46 -31.21 -6.85
CA SER A 201 -5.80 -31.65 -7.15
C SER A 201 -6.31 -31.14 -8.48
N ASN A 202 -5.92 -29.94 -8.91
CA ASN A 202 -6.61 -29.19 -9.95
C ASN A 202 -5.67 -28.35 -10.82
N ILE A 203 -6.17 -28.04 -12.02
CA ILE A 203 -5.56 -27.09 -12.95
C ILE A 203 -6.45 -25.85 -12.98
N TYR A 204 -5.81 -24.69 -13.03
CA TYR A 204 -6.44 -23.38 -13.00
C TYR A 204 -5.85 -22.49 -14.07
N ASN A 205 -6.53 -21.36 -14.31
CA ASN A 205 -6.04 -20.29 -15.16
C ASN A 205 -6.35 -18.94 -14.52
N ILE A 206 -5.39 -18.02 -14.53
CA ILE A 206 -5.50 -16.71 -13.84
C ILE A 206 -6.72 -15.91 -14.33
N PHE A 207 -7.05 -15.98 -15.61
CA PHE A 207 -8.16 -15.21 -16.20
C PHE A 207 -9.52 -15.92 -16.11
N TYR A 208 -9.53 -17.25 -15.93
CA TYR A 208 -10.77 -17.99 -15.76
C TYR A 208 -11.29 -17.84 -14.33
N GLU A 209 -12.41 -17.12 -14.15
CA GLU A 209 -13.03 -16.92 -12.83
C GLU A 209 -12.03 -16.35 -11.80
N GLY A 210 -11.12 -15.49 -12.27
CA GLY A 210 -10.04 -14.90 -11.47
C GLY A 210 -9.08 -15.92 -10.86
N GLY A 211 -8.93 -17.11 -11.46
CA GLY A 211 -8.09 -18.20 -10.97
C GLY A 211 -8.55 -18.85 -9.66
N ASN A 212 -9.77 -18.55 -9.20
CA ASN A 212 -10.32 -19.12 -7.96
C ASN A 212 -11.13 -20.39 -8.19
N LYS A 213 -11.46 -20.72 -9.45
CA LYS A 213 -12.17 -21.96 -9.79
C LYS A 213 -11.31 -22.91 -10.62
N PRO A 214 -11.31 -24.21 -10.27
CA PRO A 214 -10.61 -25.19 -11.07
C PRO A 214 -11.29 -25.37 -12.42
N LEU A 215 -10.48 -25.66 -13.45
CA LEU A 215 -10.95 -25.98 -14.79
C LEU A 215 -11.43 -27.44 -14.82
N SER A 216 -12.64 -27.68 -14.33
CA SER A 216 -13.20 -29.03 -14.15
C SER A 216 -13.38 -29.82 -15.46
N PHE A 217 -13.40 -29.12 -16.59
CA PHE A 217 -13.51 -29.72 -17.93
C PHE A 217 -12.17 -30.25 -18.50
N ILE A 218 -11.05 -30.02 -17.81
CA ILE A 218 -9.73 -30.51 -18.22
C ILE A 218 -9.50 -31.92 -17.66
N ASP A 219 -9.10 -32.84 -18.53
CA ASP A 219 -8.56 -34.13 -18.11
C ASP A 219 -7.14 -33.95 -17.56
N LYS A 220 -7.05 -33.88 -16.23
CA LYS A 220 -5.81 -33.58 -15.49
C LYS A 220 -4.69 -34.59 -15.74
N ASN A 221 -5.04 -35.85 -16.01
CA ASN A 221 -4.08 -36.94 -16.18
C ASN A 221 -3.37 -36.86 -17.54
N SER A 222 -4.03 -36.29 -18.54
CA SER A 222 -3.48 -36.09 -19.89
C SER A 222 -3.12 -34.64 -20.19
N PHE A 223 -3.32 -33.72 -19.24
CA PHE A 223 -3.03 -32.31 -19.43
C PHE A 223 -1.52 -32.07 -19.57
N GLU A 224 -1.15 -31.35 -20.62
CA GLU A 224 0.22 -30.92 -20.86
C GLU A 224 0.28 -29.52 -21.48
N MET A 225 1.28 -28.75 -21.03
CA MET A 225 1.65 -27.50 -21.69
C MET A 225 2.38 -27.82 -23.00
N ILE A 226 1.92 -27.21 -24.10
CA ILE A 226 2.54 -27.32 -25.42
C ILE A 226 3.82 -26.48 -25.46
N ASP A 227 3.79 -25.28 -24.87
CA ASP A 227 4.98 -24.45 -24.64
C ASP A 227 5.27 -24.36 -23.13
N ARG A 228 6.28 -25.11 -22.68
CA ARG A 228 6.71 -25.14 -21.27
C ARG A 228 7.51 -23.92 -20.82
N LYS A 229 7.84 -22.96 -21.71
CA LYS A 229 8.74 -21.84 -21.38
C LYS A 229 8.19 -20.45 -21.67
N GLY A 230 6.91 -20.33 -21.99
CA GLY A 230 6.20 -19.05 -22.10
C GLY A 230 6.80 -18.07 -23.11
N LYS A 231 7.60 -18.54 -24.07
CA LYS A 231 8.19 -17.68 -25.10
C LYS A 231 7.21 -17.41 -26.23
N ALA A 232 6.13 -18.20 -26.32
CA ALA A 232 5.16 -18.15 -27.39
C ALA A 232 3.70 -18.02 -26.92
N CYS A 233 3.41 -17.64 -25.66
CA CYS A 233 2.01 -17.56 -25.17
C CYS A 233 1.11 -16.69 -26.05
N ASN A 234 1.66 -15.65 -26.68
CA ASN A 234 0.93 -14.76 -27.60
C ASN A 234 1.18 -15.07 -29.09
N LEU A 235 1.97 -16.10 -29.40
CA LEU A 235 2.37 -16.46 -30.78
C LEU A 235 1.59 -17.67 -31.32
N VAL A 236 0.93 -18.43 -30.45
CA VAL A 236 0.14 -19.60 -30.84
C VAL A 236 -1.27 -19.51 -30.25
N PRO A 237 -2.31 -19.96 -30.98
CA PRO A 237 -3.69 -19.92 -30.50
C PRO A 237 -3.96 -20.89 -29.34
N TYR A 238 -3.17 -21.96 -29.22
CA TYR A 238 -3.31 -22.96 -28.16
C TYR A 238 -1.96 -23.22 -27.48
N VAL A 239 -1.95 -23.19 -26.16
CA VAL A 239 -0.75 -23.24 -25.30
C VAL A 239 -0.70 -24.51 -24.44
N ALA A 240 -1.83 -25.21 -24.32
CA ALA A 240 -1.94 -26.46 -23.60
C ALA A 240 -2.90 -27.41 -24.31
N LYS A 241 -2.88 -28.69 -23.93
CA LYS A 241 -3.85 -29.69 -24.40
C LYS A 241 -4.09 -30.75 -23.35
N ASP A 242 -5.19 -31.48 -23.51
CA ASP A 242 -5.41 -32.77 -22.88
C ASP A 242 -5.77 -33.81 -23.97
N LYS A 243 -6.19 -35.01 -23.59
CA LYS A 243 -6.57 -36.06 -24.55
C LYS A 243 -7.78 -35.69 -25.44
N ASN A 244 -8.57 -34.69 -25.06
CA ASN A 244 -9.83 -34.33 -25.68
C ASN A 244 -9.78 -32.97 -26.41
N TRP A 245 -9.01 -32.00 -25.92
CA TRP A 245 -9.03 -30.60 -26.36
C TRP A 245 -7.65 -29.95 -26.37
N PHE A 246 -7.50 -28.95 -27.24
CA PHE A 246 -6.49 -27.91 -27.16
C PHE A 246 -7.05 -26.70 -26.40
N TYR A 247 -6.20 -26.00 -25.65
CA TYR A 247 -6.56 -24.86 -24.81
C TYR A 247 -5.76 -23.62 -25.14
N GLY A 248 -6.47 -22.52 -25.36
CA GLY A 248 -5.91 -21.16 -25.45
C GLY A 248 -6.15 -20.42 -24.14
N SER A 249 -5.34 -19.40 -23.87
CA SER A 249 -5.57 -18.49 -22.75
C SER A 249 -5.30 -17.06 -23.17
N ASP A 250 -6.25 -16.18 -22.87
CA ASP A 250 -6.14 -14.74 -23.03
C ASP A 250 -6.84 -14.03 -21.86
N ALA A 251 -6.89 -12.69 -21.91
CA ALA A 251 -7.52 -11.87 -20.87
C ALA A 251 -9.03 -12.14 -20.67
N THR A 252 -9.69 -12.84 -21.61
CA THR A 252 -11.10 -13.22 -21.49
C THR A 252 -11.31 -14.58 -20.83
N GLY A 253 -10.25 -15.37 -20.63
CA GLY A 253 -10.29 -16.65 -19.94
C GLY A 253 -9.61 -17.76 -20.72
N VAL A 254 -10.28 -18.93 -20.78
CA VAL A 254 -9.77 -20.14 -21.43
C VAL A 254 -10.69 -20.52 -22.59
N THR A 255 -10.12 -20.60 -23.79
CA THR A 255 -10.80 -21.14 -24.97
C THR A 255 -10.39 -22.59 -25.18
N LYS A 256 -11.26 -23.40 -25.80
CA LYS A 256 -10.96 -24.79 -26.10
C LYS A 256 -11.40 -25.21 -27.49
N MET A 257 -10.61 -26.05 -28.14
CA MET A 257 -10.89 -26.64 -29.46
C MET A 257 -10.79 -28.17 -29.38
N PRO A 258 -11.76 -28.94 -29.90
CA PRO A 258 -11.68 -30.39 -29.88
C PRO A 258 -10.43 -30.89 -30.61
N ASN A 259 -9.83 -31.97 -30.10
CA ASN A 259 -8.78 -32.65 -30.83
C ASN A 259 -9.42 -33.34 -32.05
N SER A 260 -9.07 -32.89 -33.26
CA SER A 260 -9.48 -33.59 -34.48
C SER A 260 -8.63 -34.84 -34.61
N ASN A 261 -9.22 -36.00 -34.30
CA ASN A 261 -8.65 -37.28 -34.69
C ASN A 261 -8.51 -37.37 -36.21
#